data_AF-A0A958W6S6-F1
#
_entry.id   AF-A0A958W6S6-F1
#
_cell.length_a   1.000
_cell.length_b   1.000
_cell.length_c   1.000
_cell.angle_alpha   90.00
_cell.angle_beta   90.00
_cell.angle_gamma   90.00
#
_symmetry.space_group_name_H-M   'P 1'
#
loop_
_entity.id
_entity.type
_entity.pdbx_description
1 polymer ?
#
loop_
_entity_poly.entity_id
_entity_poly.type
_entity_poly.pdbx_seq_one_letter_code
_entity_poly.pdbx_strand_id
1 'polypeptide(L)'
;MKAIVLLLIVILSFSAYAQDVTITQVELQSNGDVLVHYNLQDERLDRKYSLYLYSSADNYIQPLENVTGDVGVDISVGGNKTLVWHAKEELGESFKGGVALELKGSIYVPFIALDGFDDYKVFKRGKPYDVTWTGGRGDNVLNFELYRDDDKVKVLEERPNVGNTTIIIPSDVKPGRYKFKISDSRNKDEVVYTLDFRVKRKVPLGLKLGLMAVVAGGVGYLAGSSDSAEAKIGEPPLPSN
;
A
#
# COMPACT_ATOMS: atom_id res chain seq x y z
N MET A 1 53.66 -17.98 23.17
CA MET A 1 52.37 -17.53 23.73
C MET A 1 52.11 -16.04 23.56
N LYS A 2 52.96 -15.11 24.04
CA LYS A 2 52.71 -13.65 23.91
C LYS A 2 52.53 -13.15 22.47
N ALA A 3 53.30 -13.67 21.51
CA ALA A 3 53.18 -13.30 20.10
C ALA A 3 51.87 -13.79 19.44
N ILE A 4 51.33 -14.93 19.88
CA ILE A 4 50.05 -15.47 19.38
C ILE A 4 48.88 -14.63 19.91
N VAL A 5 48.95 -14.19 21.17
CA VAL A 5 47.95 -13.29 21.76
C VAL A 5 47.95 -11.92 21.07
N LEU A 6 49.11 -11.39 20.69
CA LEU A 6 49.20 -10.12 19.97
C LEU A 6 48.62 -10.21 18.54
N LEU A 7 48.88 -11.33 17.85
CA LEU A 7 48.33 -11.58 16.51
C LEU A 7 46.80 -11.71 16.53
N LEU A 8 46.24 -12.33 17.57
CA LEU A 8 44.78 -12.46 17.76
C LEU A 8 44.07 -11.12 18.01
N ILE A 9 44.74 -10.15 18.66
CA ILE A 9 44.18 -8.81 18.89
C ILE A 9 44.18 -7.96 17.61
N VAL A 10 45.18 -8.12 16.74
CA VAL A 10 45.25 -7.37 15.47
C VAL A 10 44.19 -7.84 14.46
N ILE A 11 43.78 -9.10 14.53
CA ILE A 11 42.73 -9.66 13.66
C ILE A 11 41.33 -9.22 14.11
N LEU A 12 41.12 -8.79 15.36
CA LEU A 12 39.83 -8.31 15.85
C LEU A 12 39.48 -6.87 15.42
N SER A 13 40.39 -6.19 14.71
CA SER A 13 40.14 -4.88 14.10
C SER A 13 39.35 -4.98 12.78
N PHE A 14 38.47 -5.98 12.63
CA PHE A 14 37.52 -5.98 11.52
C PHE A 14 36.65 -4.74 11.68
N SER A 15 36.87 -3.77 10.78
CA SER A 15 36.06 -2.58 10.64
C SER A 15 34.60 -2.99 10.57
N ALA A 16 33.86 -2.77 11.66
CA ALA A 16 32.42 -2.85 11.62
C ALA A 16 31.96 -1.73 10.69
N TYR A 17 31.54 -2.07 9.48
CA TYR A 17 30.84 -1.11 8.64
C TYR A 17 29.48 -0.89 9.29
N ALA A 18 29.40 0.20 10.04
CA ALA A 18 28.15 0.67 10.58
C ALA A 18 27.27 1.21 9.45
N GLN A 19 25.98 1.24 9.73
CA GLN A 19 24.97 1.79 8.84
C GLN A 19 25.23 3.29 8.73
N ASP A 20 25.24 3.82 7.51
CA ASP A 20 25.64 5.20 7.27
C ASP A 20 24.61 5.95 6.43
N VAL A 21 24.34 7.19 6.83
CA VAL A 21 23.50 8.13 6.09
C VAL A 21 24.31 9.39 5.89
N THR A 22 24.70 9.65 4.65
CA THR A 22 25.56 10.79 4.32
C THR A 22 24.85 11.72 3.35
N ILE A 23 24.63 12.98 3.77
CA ILE A 23 24.22 14.06 2.87
C ILE A 23 25.40 14.39 1.95
N THR A 24 25.20 14.27 0.65
CA THR A 24 26.23 14.52 -0.36
C THR A 24 26.17 15.93 -0.92
N GLN A 25 24.98 16.52 -0.98
CA GLN A 25 24.78 17.84 -1.56
C GLN A 25 23.49 18.48 -1.02
N VAL A 26 23.51 19.81 -0.87
CA VAL A 26 22.34 20.62 -0.53
C VAL A 26 22.24 21.78 -1.54
N GLU A 27 21.08 21.96 -2.14
CA GLU A 27 20.82 23.01 -3.14
C GLU A 27 19.60 23.85 -2.75
N LEU A 28 19.73 25.18 -2.77
CA LEU A 28 18.60 26.09 -2.62
C LEU A 28 18.04 26.44 -4.01
N GLN A 29 16.77 26.13 -4.23
CA GLN A 29 16.06 26.43 -5.47
C GLN A 29 15.52 27.86 -5.47
N SER A 30 15.24 28.40 -6.66
CA SER A 30 14.72 29.76 -6.83
C SER A 30 13.33 29.97 -6.19
N ASN A 31 12.53 28.92 -6.06
CA ASN A 31 11.23 28.95 -5.39
C ASN A 31 11.35 28.93 -3.85
N GLY A 32 12.54 28.66 -3.30
CA GLY A 32 12.78 28.56 -1.85
C GLY A 32 12.80 27.13 -1.31
N ASP A 33 12.57 26.13 -2.16
CA ASP A 33 12.74 24.73 -1.77
C ASP A 33 14.22 24.39 -1.61
N VAL A 34 14.51 23.46 -0.71
CA VAL A 34 15.86 22.94 -0.48
C VAL A 34 15.91 21.49 -0.91
N LEU A 35 16.71 21.19 -1.93
CA LEU A 35 17.00 19.82 -2.35
C LEU A 35 18.16 19.28 -1.54
N VAL A 36 17.97 18.12 -0.93
CA VAL A 36 19.01 17.40 -0.17
C VAL A 36 19.25 16.07 -0.86
N HIS A 37 20.46 15.90 -1.39
CA HIS A 37 20.92 14.65 -1.96
C HIS A 37 21.71 13.88 -0.91
N TYR A 38 21.46 12.57 -0.81
CA TYR A 38 22.11 11.74 0.19
C TYR A 38 22.29 10.29 -0.28
N ASN A 39 23.14 9.56 0.44
CA ASN A 39 23.31 8.13 0.32
C ASN A 39 22.92 7.44 1.62
N LEU A 40 22.25 6.29 1.52
CA LEU A 40 21.97 5.38 2.61
C LEU A 40 22.71 4.08 2.36
N GLN A 41 23.72 3.78 3.17
CA GLN A 41 24.58 2.61 3.00
C GLN A 41 24.39 1.63 4.17
N ASP A 42 24.20 0.36 3.82
CA ASP A 42 24.16 -0.77 4.73
C ASP A 42 24.69 -2.00 3.98
N GLU A 43 25.36 -2.91 4.67
CA GLU A 43 25.77 -4.21 4.14
C GLU A 43 24.56 -5.05 3.71
N ARG A 44 23.42 -4.85 4.37
CA ARG A 44 22.16 -5.55 4.12
C ARG A 44 21.20 -4.73 3.27
N LEU A 45 21.19 -5.01 1.96
CA LEU A 45 20.32 -4.34 0.98
C LEU A 45 18.82 -4.62 1.18
N ASP A 46 18.48 -5.68 1.92
CA ASP A 46 17.10 -6.04 2.25
C ASP A 46 16.51 -5.21 3.40
N ARG A 47 17.35 -4.47 4.14
CA ARG A 47 16.88 -3.62 5.23
C ARG A 47 16.18 -2.37 4.72
N LYS A 48 15.27 -1.91 5.56
CA LYS A 48 14.49 -0.69 5.37
C LYS A 48 14.77 0.27 6.50
N TYR A 49 14.62 1.55 6.24
CA TYR A 49 14.92 2.63 7.17
C TYR A 49 13.77 3.61 7.31
N SER A 50 13.65 4.17 8.51
CA SER A 50 12.88 5.38 8.78
C SER A 50 13.85 6.55 8.80
N LEU A 51 13.70 7.49 7.87
CA LEU A 51 14.54 8.67 7.69
C LEU A 51 13.72 9.94 7.88
N TYR A 52 14.22 10.86 8.69
CA TYR A 52 13.59 12.15 8.93
C TYR A 52 14.62 13.27 8.94
N LEU A 53 14.24 14.41 8.35
CA LEU A 53 15.07 15.61 8.29
C LEU A 53 14.78 16.50 9.50
N TYR A 54 15.82 16.98 10.14
CA TYR A 54 15.78 17.88 11.30
C TYR A 54 16.52 19.16 10.99
N SER A 55 16.21 20.23 11.72
CA SER A 55 16.86 21.52 11.54
C SER A 55 17.45 22.07 12.83
N SER A 56 18.42 22.96 12.73
CA SER A 56 18.95 23.70 13.87
C SER A 56 17.96 24.74 14.42
N ALA A 57 16.86 25.04 13.72
CA ALA A 57 15.92 26.09 14.11
C ALA A 57 15.21 25.77 15.44
N ASP A 58 15.01 24.48 15.74
CA ASP A 58 14.42 23.99 16.98
C ASP A 58 15.42 23.15 17.81
N ASN A 59 16.72 23.21 17.49
CA ASN A 59 17.77 22.33 18.04
C ASN A 59 17.58 20.84 17.73
N TYR A 60 17.05 20.51 16.55
CA TYR A 60 16.90 19.14 16.05
C TYR A 60 15.98 18.28 16.92
N ILE A 61 14.97 18.89 17.54
CA ILE A 61 14.04 18.22 18.45
C ILE A 61 12.96 17.49 17.66
N GLN A 62 12.34 18.17 16.71
CA GLN A 62 11.24 17.65 15.90
C GLN A 62 11.68 17.47 14.44
N PRO A 63 11.20 16.40 13.77
CA PRO A 63 11.38 16.27 12.34
C PRO A 63 10.59 17.37 11.63
N LEU A 64 11.13 17.88 10.52
CA LEU A 64 10.47 18.87 9.68
C LEU A 64 9.23 18.24 9.03
N GLU A 65 8.13 18.97 8.99
CA GLU A 65 6.84 18.47 8.51
C GLU A 65 6.72 18.57 6.99
N ASN A 66 7.22 19.66 6.40
CA ASN A 66 7.02 19.97 4.99
C ASN A 66 8.16 19.42 4.12
N VAL A 67 8.38 18.10 4.19
CA VAL A 67 9.43 17.38 3.45
C VAL A 67 8.82 16.28 2.58
N THR A 68 9.27 16.19 1.33
CA THR A 68 8.82 15.18 0.35
C THR A 68 10.00 14.46 -0.31
N GLY A 69 9.73 13.39 -1.06
CA GLY A 69 10.76 12.61 -1.78
C GLY A 69 11.19 11.35 -1.02
N ASP A 70 12.48 11.02 -1.06
CA ASP A 70 13.06 9.85 -0.37
C ASP A 70 13.20 10.11 1.15
N VAL A 71 12.08 10.22 1.86
CA VAL A 71 12.01 10.48 3.31
C VAL A 71 10.81 9.74 3.92
N GLY A 72 10.82 9.50 5.23
CA GLY A 72 9.79 8.76 5.94
C GLY A 72 10.18 7.31 6.20
N VAL A 73 9.21 6.40 6.20
CA VAL A 73 9.41 4.98 6.51
C VAL A 73 9.62 4.14 5.25
N ASP A 74 10.08 2.88 5.41
CA ASP A 74 10.31 1.93 4.31
C ASP A 74 11.31 2.40 3.24
N ILE A 75 12.30 3.22 3.63
CA ILE A 75 13.34 3.68 2.71
C ILE A 75 14.36 2.56 2.49
N SER A 76 14.53 2.18 1.23
CA SER A 76 15.47 1.11 0.82
C SER A 76 16.89 1.62 0.79
N VAL A 77 17.87 0.78 1.12
CA VAL A 77 19.31 1.08 0.99
C VAL A 77 19.67 1.46 -0.46
N GLY A 78 20.58 2.41 -0.64
CA GLY A 78 21.04 2.86 -1.96
C GLY A 78 21.56 4.30 -1.97
N GLY A 79 22.21 4.68 -3.06
CA GLY A 79 22.70 6.03 -3.29
C GLY A 79 21.79 6.91 -4.15
N ASN A 80 22.19 8.17 -4.33
CA ASN A 80 21.52 9.18 -5.17
C ASN A 80 20.07 9.46 -4.77
N LYS A 81 19.77 9.36 -3.47
CA LYS A 81 18.45 9.67 -2.95
C LYS A 81 18.27 11.16 -2.85
N THR A 82 17.05 11.62 -3.04
CA THR A 82 16.72 13.05 -3.01
C THR A 82 15.45 13.27 -2.22
N LEU A 83 15.53 14.19 -1.27
CA LEU A 83 14.37 14.76 -0.61
C LEU A 83 14.30 16.27 -0.86
N VAL A 84 13.10 16.80 -0.78
CA VAL A 84 12.80 18.22 -0.99
C VAL A 84 12.17 18.75 0.29
N TRP A 85 12.78 19.78 0.87
CA TRP A 85 12.22 20.50 2.00
C TRP A 85 11.63 21.84 1.54
N HIS A 86 10.34 22.03 1.78
CA HIS A 86 9.61 23.26 1.47
C HIS A 86 9.83 24.30 2.57
N ALA A 87 11.05 24.82 2.64
CA ALA A 87 11.54 25.63 3.77
C ALA A 87 10.70 26.89 4.07
N LYS A 88 10.06 27.48 3.05
CA LYS A 88 9.18 28.64 3.23
C LYS A 88 7.86 28.30 3.91
N GLU A 89 7.32 27.12 3.68
CA GLU A 89 6.10 26.65 4.35
C GLU A 89 6.38 26.35 5.82
N GLU A 90 7.58 25.83 6.11
CA GLU A 90 8.02 25.48 7.45
C GLU A 90 8.42 26.70 8.31
N LEU A 91 9.30 27.56 7.77
CA LEU A 91 9.90 28.68 8.53
C LEU A 91 9.21 30.02 8.28
N GLY A 92 8.30 30.08 7.30
CA GLY A 92 7.63 31.28 6.85
C GLY A 92 8.40 32.02 5.74
N GLU A 93 7.66 32.68 4.84
CA GLU A 93 8.22 33.36 3.66
C GLU A 93 9.21 34.49 3.99
N SER A 94 9.11 35.07 5.18
CA SER A 94 9.93 36.21 5.61
C SER A 94 11.20 35.80 6.36
N PHE A 95 11.44 34.49 6.54
CA PHE A 95 12.59 33.99 7.27
C PHE A 95 13.91 34.42 6.62
N LYS A 96 14.85 34.86 7.47
CA LYS A 96 16.22 35.23 7.08
C LYS A 96 17.19 34.71 8.13
N GLY A 97 18.03 33.76 7.74
CA GLY A 97 19.02 33.17 8.63
C GLY A 97 19.70 31.95 8.01
N GLY A 98 20.75 31.47 8.66
CA GLY A 98 21.34 30.18 8.36
C GLY A 98 20.62 29.08 9.13
N VAL A 99 20.42 27.93 8.49
CA VAL A 99 19.87 26.72 9.12
C VAL A 99 20.80 25.58 8.77
N ALA A 100 21.18 24.79 9.77
CA ALA A 100 21.87 23.53 9.57
C ALA A 100 20.85 22.39 9.57
N LEU A 101 21.07 21.41 8.71
CA LEU A 101 20.20 20.25 8.53
C LEU A 101 20.87 18.98 9.06
N GLU A 102 20.08 18.09 9.63
CA GLU A 102 20.53 16.76 10.05
C GLU A 102 19.52 15.71 9.56
N LEU A 103 20.01 14.68 8.85
CA LEU A 103 19.19 13.56 8.41
C LEU A 103 19.41 12.38 9.36
N LYS A 104 18.39 12.03 10.14
CA LYS A 104 18.47 10.93 11.11
C LYS A 104 17.76 9.70 10.56
N GLY A 105 18.45 8.56 10.63
CA GLY A 105 17.95 7.26 10.19
C GLY A 105 17.89 6.24 11.31
N SER A 106 16.87 5.39 11.29
CA SER A 106 16.78 4.21 12.15
C SER A 106 16.26 3.03 11.34
N ILE A 107 16.62 1.79 11.72
CA ILE A 107 16.10 0.60 11.05
C ILE A 107 14.58 0.59 11.20
N TYR A 108 13.89 0.51 10.06
CA TYR A 108 12.45 0.34 10.02
C TYR A 108 12.12 -1.14 10.08
N VAL A 109 11.45 -1.53 11.16
CA VAL A 109 10.83 -2.85 11.29
C VAL A 109 9.32 -2.61 11.25
N PRO A 110 8.62 -3.08 10.20
CA PRO A 110 7.17 -2.90 10.14
C PRO A 110 6.53 -3.66 11.30
N PHE A 111 5.49 -3.08 11.89
CA PHE A 111 4.84 -3.69 13.05
C PHE A 111 4.19 -5.02 12.68
N ILE A 112 3.74 -5.20 11.43
CA ILE A 112 3.33 -6.49 10.85
C ILE A 112 4.05 -6.74 9.51
N ALA A 113 4.25 -8.00 9.15
CA ALA A 113 4.75 -8.43 7.84
C ALA A 113 3.73 -9.35 7.19
N LEU A 114 3.30 -9.02 5.97
CA LEU A 114 2.32 -9.81 5.22
C LEU A 114 3.01 -10.98 4.50
N ASP A 115 2.47 -12.18 4.68
CA ASP A 115 3.01 -13.40 4.08
C ASP A 115 2.31 -13.71 2.77
N GLY A 116 3.05 -13.73 1.65
CA GLY A 116 2.52 -14.10 0.33
C GLY A 116 1.52 -13.10 -0.28
N PHE A 117 1.29 -11.94 0.37
CA PHE A 117 0.32 -10.97 -0.14
C PHE A 117 0.70 -10.41 -1.53
N ASP A 118 2.00 -10.21 -1.74
CA ASP A 118 2.54 -9.67 -3.01
C ASP A 118 2.34 -10.62 -4.21
N ASP A 119 2.03 -11.89 -3.96
CA ASP A 119 1.66 -12.84 -5.02
C ASP A 119 0.29 -12.49 -5.63
N TYR A 120 -0.58 -11.80 -4.89
CA TYR A 120 -1.88 -11.36 -5.35
C TYR A 120 -1.81 -10.07 -6.19
N LYS A 121 -1.26 -10.18 -7.40
CA LYS A 121 -1.24 -9.06 -8.37
C LYS A 121 -2.64 -8.61 -8.82
N VAL A 122 -3.66 -9.47 -8.65
CA VAL A 122 -5.04 -9.21 -9.11
C VAL A 122 -6.10 -9.72 -8.13
N PHE A 123 -6.92 -8.80 -7.63
CA PHE A 123 -8.10 -9.10 -6.83
C PHE A 123 -9.38 -8.98 -7.67
N LYS A 124 -10.26 -9.97 -7.59
CA LYS A 124 -11.60 -9.94 -8.19
C LYS A 124 -12.60 -9.53 -7.12
N ARG A 125 -13.47 -8.58 -7.44
CA ARG A 125 -14.54 -8.13 -6.53
C ARG A 125 -15.43 -9.31 -6.10
N GLY A 126 -15.83 -9.34 -4.83
CA GLY A 126 -16.71 -10.37 -4.27
C GLY A 126 -16.12 -11.79 -4.31
N LYS A 127 -14.81 -11.94 -4.49
CA LYS A 127 -14.09 -13.19 -4.25
C LYS A 127 -13.36 -13.05 -2.90
N PRO A 128 -13.43 -14.06 -2.02
CA PRO A 128 -12.62 -14.10 -0.80
C PRO A 128 -11.16 -14.39 -1.10
N TYR A 129 -10.28 -13.76 -0.35
CA TYR A 129 -8.83 -13.94 -0.40
C TYR A 129 -8.31 -14.05 1.03
N ASP A 130 -7.58 -15.11 1.31
CA ASP A 130 -6.96 -15.29 2.61
C ASP A 130 -5.66 -14.48 2.66
N VAL A 131 -5.50 -13.76 3.76
CA VAL A 131 -4.35 -12.91 4.02
C VAL A 131 -3.78 -13.32 5.36
N THR A 132 -2.49 -13.61 5.38
CA THR A 132 -1.73 -14.00 6.57
C THR A 132 -0.66 -12.98 6.85
N TRP A 133 -0.33 -12.80 8.12
CA TRP A 133 0.74 -11.92 8.54
C TRP A 133 1.39 -12.40 9.85
N THR A 134 2.58 -11.89 10.09
CA THR A 134 3.31 -12.05 11.34
C THR A 134 3.58 -10.69 11.99
N GLY A 135 3.85 -10.70 13.29
CA GLY A 135 4.12 -9.47 14.06
C GLY A 135 2.88 -8.84 14.70
N GLY A 136 3.09 -7.64 15.22
CA GLY A 136 2.12 -6.84 15.95
C GLY A 136 1.89 -7.37 17.37
N ARG A 137 1.28 -6.53 18.23
CA ARG A 137 0.88 -6.97 19.57
C ARG A 137 -0.43 -7.77 19.46
N GLY A 138 -0.53 -8.88 20.19
CA GLY A 138 -1.67 -9.81 20.06
C GLY A 138 -3.01 -9.24 20.54
N ASP A 139 -2.98 -8.13 21.28
CA ASP A 139 -4.18 -7.40 21.70
C ASP A 139 -4.56 -6.25 20.74
N ASN A 140 -3.78 -5.99 19.69
CA ASN A 140 -4.09 -4.95 18.71
C ASN A 140 -5.31 -5.30 17.86
N VAL A 141 -6.03 -4.27 17.42
CA VAL A 141 -7.05 -4.38 16.38
C VAL A 141 -6.51 -3.66 15.15
N LEU A 142 -6.46 -4.38 14.04
CA LEU A 142 -5.93 -3.95 12.76
C LEU A 142 -7.03 -3.41 11.86
N ASN A 143 -6.79 -2.25 11.27
CA ASN A 143 -7.70 -1.60 10.34
C ASN A 143 -7.23 -1.83 8.91
N PHE A 144 -8.04 -2.48 8.08
CA PHE A 144 -7.75 -2.69 6.67
C PHE A 144 -8.46 -1.64 5.82
N GLU A 145 -7.69 -0.69 5.28
CA GLU A 145 -8.19 0.39 4.44
C GLU A 145 -7.71 0.20 3.00
N LEU A 146 -8.62 0.36 2.04
CA LEU A 146 -8.35 0.30 0.61
C LEU A 146 -8.09 1.71 0.08
N TYR A 147 -6.90 1.91 -0.50
CA TYR A 147 -6.46 3.17 -1.08
C TYR A 147 -6.31 3.05 -2.60
N ARG A 148 -6.64 4.13 -3.30
CA ARG A 148 -6.34 4.31 -4.72
C ARG A 148 -5.52 5.58 -4.82
N ASP A 149 -4.29 5.44 -5.32
CA ASP A 149 -3.29 6.49 -5.25
C ASP A 149 -3.11 6.88 -3.76
N ASP A 150 -3.40 8.12 -3.36
CA ASP A 150 -3.36 8.55 -1.95
C ASP A 150 -4.74 8.78 -1.32
N ASP A 151 -5.80 8.55 -2.10
CA ASP A 151 -7.17 8.68 -1.62
C ASP A 151 -7.66 7.39 -0.95
N LYS A 152 -8.14 7.53 0.28
CA LYS A 152 -8.86 6.44 0.95
C LYS A 152 -10.19 6.19 0.25
N VAL A 153 -10.32 5.01 -0.35
CA VAL A 153 -11.54 4.62 -1.07
C VAL A 153 -12.55 3.96 -0.14
N LYS A 154 -12.09 3.06 0.74
CA LYS A 154 -12.99 2.32 1.62
C LYS A 154 -12.27 1.76 2.84
N VAL A 155 -12.93 1.75 3.98
CA VAL A 155 -12.54 0.90 5.12
C VAL A 155 -13.21 -0.45 4.91
N LEU A 156 -12.42 -1.53 4.87
CA LEU A 156 -12.97 -2.86 4.65
C LEU A 156 -13.50 -3.44 5.96
N GLU A 157 -12.64 -3.54 6.97
CA GLU A 157 -13.01 -4.04 8.30
C GLU A 157 -11.90 -3.80 9.32
N GLU A 158 -12.29 -3.77 10.59
CA GLU A 158 -11.39 -3.85 11.73
C GLU A 158 -11.32 -5.31 12.19
N ARG A 159 -10.12 -5.84 12.41
CA ARG A 159 -9.91 -7.25 12.75
C ARG A 159 -8.94 -7.39 13.92
N PRO A 160 -9.19 -8.29 14.89
CA PRO A 160 -8.22 -8.56 15.94
C PRO A 160 -6.92 -9.12 15.32
N ASN A 161 -5.77 -8.81 15.92
CA ASN A 161 -4.48 -9.28 15.45
C ASN A 161 -4.26 -10.77 15.78
N VAL A 162 -4.83 -11.65 14.95
CA VAL A 162 -4.73 -13.12 15.08
C VAL A 162 -3.85 -13.77 13.99
N GLY A 163 -3.12 -12.95 13.22
CA GLY A 163 -2.18 -13.41 12.18
C GLY A 163 -2.82 -13.87 10.86
N ASN A 164 -4.15 -13.83 10.74
CA ASN A 164 -4.84 -14.15 9.48
C ASN A 164 -6.24 -13.52 9.41
N THR A 165 -6.73 -13.32 8.18
CA THR A 165 -8.12 -12.94 7.89
C THR A 165 -8.50 -13.27 6.45
N THR A 166 -9.79 -13.24 6.14
CA THR A 166 -10.29 -13.30 4.76
C THR A 166 -10.77 -11.92 4.34
N ILE A 167 -10.19 -11.39 3.26
CA ILE A 167 -10.56 -10.10 2.69
C ILE A 167 -11.44 -10.30 1.45
N ILE A 168 -12.50 -9.51 1.35
CA ILE A 168 -13.38 -9.48 0.17
C ILE A 168 -13.44 -8.04 -0.34
N ILE A 169 -12.97 -7.80 -1.57
CA ILE A 169 -13.15 -6.50 -2.22
C ILE A 169 -14.63 -6.30 -2.57
N PRO A 170 -15.30 -5.27 -2.03
CA PRO A 170 -16.73 -5.06 -2.28
C PRO A 170 -17.08 -4.86 -3.76
N SER A 171 -18.29 -5.22 -4.17
CA SER A 171 -18.72 -5.15 -5.58
C SER A 171 -18.87 -3.74 -6.13
N ASP A 172 -19.08 -2.75 -5.25
CA ASP A 172 -19.20 -1.33 -5.57
C ASP A 172 -17.85 -0.66 -5.85
N VAL A 173 -16.73 -1.25 -5.39
CA VAL A 173 -15.38 -0.76 -5.70
C VAL A 173 -15.17 -0.76 -7.23
N LYS A 174 -14.74 0.37 -7.77
CA LYS A 174 -14.46 0.50 -9.22
C LYS A 174 -13.20 -0.31 -9.58
N PRO A 175 -13.14 -0.95 -10.76
CA PRO A 175 -11.88 -1.55 -11.23
C PRO A 175 -10.76 -0.50 -11.32
N GLY A 176 -9.51 -0.90 -11.07
CA GLY A 176 -8.37 0.02 -11.05
C GLY A 176 -7.12 -0.57 -10.38
N ARG A 177 -6.11 0.28 -10.15
CA ARG A 177 -4.94 0.01 -9.30
C ARG A 177 -5.22 0.51 -7.87
N TYR A 178 -4.74 -0.23 -6.89
CA TYR A 178 -5.04 -0.05 -5.48
C TYR A 178 -3.88 -0.57 -4.61
N LYS A 179 -3.81 -0.08 -3.37
CA LYS A 179 -2.98 -0.63 -2.29
C LYS A 179 -3.81 -0.75 -1.02
N PHE A 180 -3.45 -1.66 -0.13
CA PHE A 180 -3.98 -1.65 1.24
C PHE A 180 -3.09 -0.82 2.13
N LYS A 181 -3.73 -0.14 3.07
CA LYS A 181 -3.12 0.41 4.28
C LYS A 181 -3.63 -0.39 5.46
N ILE A 182 -2.72 -0.92 6.26
CA ILE A 182 -3.03 -1.65 7.48
C ILE A 182 -2.46 -0.88 8.64
N SER A 183 -3.29 -0.54 9.63
CA SER A 183 -2.85 0.21 10.80
C SER A 183 -3.34 -0.37 12.12
N ASP A 184 -2.62 -0.12 13.21
CA ASP A 184 -3.12 -0.38 14.56
C ASP A 184 -4.15 0.70 14.95
N SER A 185 -5.35 0.27 15.34
CA SER A 185 -6.41 1.14 15.86
C SER A 185 -5.98 1.98 17.07
N ARG A 186 -5.04 1.47 17.89
CA ARG A 186 -4.54 2.14 19.10
C ARG A 186 -3.31 3.00 18.84
N ASN A 187 -2.54 2.68 17.80
CA ASN A 187 -1.35 3.42 17.43
C ASN A 187 -1.38 3.74 15.93
N LYS A 188 -1.78 4.97 15.60
CA LYS A 188 -1.93 5.40 14.20
C LYS A 188 -0.61 5.55 13.46
N ASP A 189 0.52 5.52 14.17
CA ASP A 189 1.86 5.59 13.59
C ASP A 189 2.35 4.19 13.15
N GLU A 190 1.75 3.13 13.69
CA GLU A 190 1.94 1.76 13.24
C GLU A 190 1.12 1.53 11.96
N VAL A 191 1.75 1.76 10.80
CA VAL A 191 1.12 1.64 9.48
C VAL A 191 2.01 0.82 8.54
N VAL A 192 1.40 -0.09 7.79
CA VAL A 192 2.03 -0.84 6.71
C VAL A 192 1.19 -0.69 5.44
N TYR A 193 1.85 -0.43 4.32
CA TYR A 193 1.22 -0.43 3.00
C TYR A 193 1.62 -1.69 2.23
N THR A 194 0.70 -2.20 1.41
CA THR A 194 1.04 -3.26 0.44
C THR A 194 1.62 -2.67 -0.83
N LEU A 195 2.23 -3.52 -1.66
CA LEU A 195 2.44 -3.20 -3.06
C LEU A 195 1.11 -2.95 -3.79
N ASP A 196 1.20 -2.27 -4.92
CA ASP A 196 0.06 -2.03 -5.79
C ASP A 196 -0.47 -3.33 -6.42
N PHE A 197 -1.79 -3.50 -6.37
CA PHE A 197 -2.51 -4.59 -7.03
C PHE A 197 -3.66 -4.07 -7.90
N ARG A 198 -4.14 -4.91 -8.83
CA ARG A 198 -5.27 -4.55 -9.69
C ARG A 198 -6.58 -5.15 -9.19
N VAL A 199 -7.60 -4.32 -9.03
CA VAL A 199 -8.98 -4.78 -8.79
C VAL A 199 -9.71 -4.95 -10.13
N LYS A 200 -10.27 -6.14 -10.36
CA LYS A 200 -11.06 -6.49 -11.55
C LYS A 200 -12.50 -6.88 -11.20
N ARG A 201 -13.39 -6.74 -12.18
CA ARG A 201 -14.76 -7.26 -12.08
C ARG A 201 -14.74 -8.79 -11.98
N LYS A 202 -15.62 -9.37 -11.15
CA LYS A 202 -15.83 -10.84 -11.08
C LYS A 202 -16.31 -11.39 -12.41
N VAL A 203 -17.30 -10.71 -13.00
CA VAL A 203 -17.90 -11.02 -14.30
C VAL A 203 -17.62 -9.83 -15.23
N PRO A 204 -16.99 -10.05 -16.40
CA PRO A 204 -16.81 -9.01 -17.42
C PRO A 204 -18.14 -8.40 -17.86
N LEU A 205 -18.14 -7.10 -18.21
CA LEU A 205 -19.37 -6.39 -18.58
C LEU A 205 -20.03 -6.97 -19.84
N GLY A 206 -19.22 -7.34 -20.85
CA GLY A 206 -19.73 -7.93 -22.09
C GLY A 206 -20.48 -9.25 -21.87
N LEU A 207 -20.02 -10.10 -20.95
CA LEU A 207 -20.71 -11.34 -20.62
C LEU A 207 -22.05 -11.08 -19.92
N LYS A 208 -22.12 -10.06 -19.05
CA LYS A 208 -23.40 -9.66 -18.43
C LYS A 208 -24.39 -9.16 -19.47
N LEU A 209 -23.94 -8.31 -20.41
CA LEU A 209 -24.79 -7.79 -21.47
C LEU A 209 -25.24 -8.91 -22.42
N GLY A 210 -24.34 -9.84 -22.77
CA GLY A 210 -24.67 -11.00 -23.59
C GLY A 210 -25.72 -11.91 -22.95
N LEU A 211 -25.57 -12.22 -21.65
CA LEU A 211 -26.58 -13.00 -20.92
C LEU A 211 -27.94 -12.28 -20.87
N MET A 212 -27.94 -10.97 -20.62
CA MET A 212 -29.18 -10.18 -20.64
C MET A 212 -29.84 -10.17 -22.03
N ALA A 213 -29.04 -10.07 -23.10
CA ALA A 213 -29.54 -10.11 -24.47
C ALA A 213 -30.12 -11.48 -24.84
N VAL A 214 -29.49 -12.58 -24.41
CA VAL A 214 -30.01 -13.94 -24.63
C VAL A 214 -31.33 -14.16 -23.89
N VAL A 215 -31.43 -13.71 -22.64
CA VAL A 215 -32.69 -13.82 -21.87
C VAL A 215 -33.79 -12.98 -22.50
N ALA A 216 -33.50 -11.72 -22.87
CA ALA A 216 -34.47 -10.85 -23.54
C ALA A 216 -34.90 -11.40 -24.90
N GLY A 217 -33.96 -11.91 -25.70
CA GLY A 217 -34.23 -12.53 -26.99
C GLY A 217 -35.03 -13.83 -26.87
N GLY A 218 -34.75 -14.65 -25.84
CA GLY A 218 -35.51 -15.88 -25.57
C GLY A 218 -36.95 -15.60 -25.12
N VAL A 219 -37.16 -14.61 -24.23
CA VAL A 219 -38.51 -14.18 -23.83
C VAL A 219 -39.25 -13.55 -25.02
N GLY A 220 -38.58 -12.72 -25.82
CA GLY A 220 -39.16 -12.14 -27.03
C GLY A 220 -39.54 -13.19 -28.08
N TYR A 221 -38.70 -14.22 -28.26
CA TYR A 221 -38.99 -15.34 -29.16
C TYR A 221 -40.17 -16.17 -28.67
N LEU A 222 -40.23 -16.52 -27.38
CA LEU A 222 -41.34 -17.28 -26.81
C LEU A 222 -42.67 -16.49 -26.81
N ALA A 223 -42.62 -15.19 -26.56
CA ALA A 223 -43.80 -14.31 -26.64
C ALA A 223 -44.24 -14.02 -28.08
N GLY A 224 -43.32 -14.04 -29.05
CA GLY A 224 -43.62 -13.90 -30.48
C GLY A 224 -44.05 -15.21 -31.17
N SER A 225 -43.92 -16.35 -30.49
CA SER A 225 -44.32 -17.67 -30.99
C SER A 225 -45.75 -18.07 -30.59
N SER A 226 -46.51 -17.18 -29.94
CA SER A 226 -47.87 -17.46 -29.49
C SER A 226 -48.97 -17.12 -30.50
N ASP A 227 -48.64 -17.11 -31.80
CA ASP A 227 -49.64 -17.13 -32.87
C ASP A 227 -49.49 -18.44 -33.67
N SER A 228 -50.53 -19.29 -33.61
CA SER A 228 -50.77 -20.54 -34.36
C SER A 228 -50.66 -21.85 -33.57
N ALA A 229 -51.67 -22.12 -32.73
CA ALA A 229 -52.39 -23.40 -32.73
C ALA A 229 -53.69 -23.25 -31.93
N GLU A 230 -54.72 -22.67 -32.54
CA GLU A 230 -56.09 -22.79 -32.05
C GLU A 230 -56.47 -24.28 -32.15
N ALA A 231 -56.48 -24.99 -31.02
CA ALA A 231 -56.93 -26.36 -30.97
C ALA A 231 -58.43 -26.39 -31.32
N LYS A 232 -58.77 -26.85 -32.53
CA LYS A 232 -60.17 -27.14 -32.90
C LYS A 232 -60.72 -28.20 -31.96
N ILE A 233 -61.56 -27.77 -31.03
CA ILE A 233 -62.39 -28.65 -30.22
C ILE A 233 -63.39 -29.31 -31.18
N GLY A 234 -63.32 -30.62 -31.34
CA GLY A 234 -64.26 -31.38 -32.16
C GLY A 234 -65.69 -31.23 -31.63
N GLU A 235 -66.65 -31.10 -32.53
CA GLU A 235 -68.07 -30.98 -32.18
C GLU A 235 -68.54 -32.22 -31.38
N PRO A 236 -69.36 -32.00 -30.32
CA PRO A 236 -69.88 -33.11 -29.52
C PRO A 236 -70.89 -33.95 -30.30
N PRO A 237 -70.95 -35.27 -30.05
CA PRO A 237 -71.88 -36.16 -30.75
C PRO A 237 -73.34 -35.83 -30.39
N LEU A 238 -74.20 -35.79 -31.40
CA LEU A 238 -75.64 -35.63 -31.24
C LEU A 238 -76.28 -36.88 -30.61
N PRO A 239 -77.29 -36.73 -29.74
CA PRO A 239 -77.95 -37.85 -29.09
C PRO A 239 -78.76 -38.69 -30.08
N SER A 240 -78.58 -40.01 -30.01
CA SER A 240 -79.38 -41.00 -30.72
C SER A 240 -80.71 -41.24 -30.02
N ASN A 241 -81.82 -41.20 -30.77
CA ASN A 241 -83.09 -41.83 -30.40
C ASN A 241 -83.10 -43.31 -30.78
#